data_AF-A0A7K9RAH1-F1
#
_entry.id   AF-A0A7K9RAH1-F1
#
_cell.length_a   1.000
_cell.length_b   1.000
_cell.length_c   1.000
_cell.angle_alpha   90.00
_cell.angle_beta   90.00
_cell.angle_gamma   90.00
#
_symmetry.space_group_name_H-M   'P 1'
#
loop_
_entity.id
_entity.type
_entity.pdbx_description
1 polymer ?
#
loop_
_entity_poly.entity_id
_entity_poly.type
_entity_poly.pdbx_seq_one_letter_code
_entity_poly.pdbx_strand_id
1 'polypeptide(L)'
;MPKRSCPFGDAAPLQLKTRVGLRELSRGVRGEEYQREVFERTRRLLFRAAQAYMEGAAAAARPAEPGPAGEAQGEGPRWSGQLLIGHDGKLRRRPADR
;
A
#
# COMPACT_ATOMS: atom_id res chain seq x y z
N MET A 1 47.09 12.30 -47.98
CA MET A 1 45.62 12.53 -48.01
C MET A 1 45.21 13.25 -46.73
N PRO A 2 44.56 14.42 -46.81
CA PRO A 2 43.98 15.07 -45.64
C PRO A 2 42.85 14.19 -45.09
N LYS A 3 42.91 13.84 -43.81
CA LYS A 3 41.78 13.17 -43.16
C LYS A 3 40.64 14.18 -43.04
N ARG A 4 39.42 13.77 -43.41
CA ARG A 4 38.23 14.61 -43.29
C ARG A 4 37.97 14.93 -41.82
N SER A 5 37.54 16.15 -41.53
CA SER A 5 37.09 16.52 -40.20
C SER A 5 35.94 15.61 -39.78
N CYS A 6 35.95 15.17 -38.51
CA CYS A 6 34.86 14.36 -37.97
C CYS A 6 33.56 15.18 -38.08
N PRO A 7 32.48 14.64 -38.69
CA PRO A 7 31.21 15.35 -38.84
C PRO A 7 30.49 15.56 -37.51
N PHE A 8 30.93 14.84 -36.48
CA PHE A 8 30.59 15.07 -35.08
C PHE A 8 31.76 15.87 -34.51
N GLY A 9 31.57 17.16 -34.19
CA GLY A 9 32.62 18.02 -33.61
C GLY A 9 33.24 17.46 -32.33
N ASP A 10 34.13 18.22 -31.69
CA ASP A 10 34.85 17.82 -30.46
C ASP A 10 33.97 16.96 -29.55
N ALA A 11 34.36 15.68 -29.50
CA ALA A 11 33.70 14.54 -28.88
C ALA A 11 32.38 14.86 -28.17
N ALA A 12 31.25 14.56 -28.82
CA ALA A 12 30.00 14.36 -28.09
C ALA A 12 30.30 13.44 -26.90
N PRO A 13 29.93 13.83 -25.66
CA PRO A 13 30.40 13.14 -24.48
C PRO A 13 30.07 11.66 -24.60
N LEU A 14 31.11 10.83 -24.42
CA LEU A 14 31.10 9.38 -24.53
C LEU A 14 30.03 8.82 -23.57
N GLN A 15 28.78 8.74 -24.04
CA GLN A 15 27.60 8.30 -23.30
C GLN A 15 27.64 8.68 -21.81
N LEU A 16 27.18 9.88 -21.47
CA LEU A 16 26.84 10.20 -20.08
C LEU A 16 25.79 9.17 -19.61
N LYS A 17 26.24 8.11 -18.94
CA LYS A 17 25.35 7.19 -18.23
C LYS A 17 24.73 7.99 -17.09
N THR A 18 23.61 8.64 -17.38
CA THR A 18 22.78 9.25 -16.35
C THR A 18 22.31 8.13 -15.44
N ARG A 19 22.84 8.10 -14.22
CA ARG A 19 22.44 7.11 -13.22
C ARG A 19 21.04 7.48 -12.74
N VAL A 20 20.02 6.83 -13.29
CA VAL A 20 18.65 7.00 -12.84
C VAL A 20 18.43 6.09 -11.62
N GLY A 21 18.16 6.69 -10.47
CA GLY A 21 17.83 5.98 -9.24
C GLY A 21 16.33 5.76 -9.09
N LEU A 22 15.96 5.02 -8.04
CA LEU A 22 14.56 4.70 -7.75
C LEU A 22 13.73 5.97 -7.52
N ARG A 23 14.32 7.02 -6.95
CA ARG A 23 13.63 8.30 -6.71
C ARG A 23 13.28 9.00 -8.02
N GLU A 24 14.19 9.02 -8.99
CA GLU A 24 13.96 9.58 -10.32
C GLU A 24 12.92 8.75 -11.10
N LEU A 25 12.94 7.41 -10.96
CA LEU A 25 11.89 6.54 -11.50
C LEU A 25 10.53 6.79 -10.84
N SER A 26 10.52 6.97 -9.52
CA SER A 26 9.30 7.21 -8.72
C SER A 26 8.68 8.59 -9.00
N ARG A 27 9.49 9.55 -9.46
CA ARG A 27 9.09 10.88 -9.91
C ARG A 27 9.08 10.99 -11.43
N GLY A 28 8.80 9.88 -12.13
CA GLY A 28 8.68 9.86 -13.58
C GLY A 28 7.64 10.84 -14.12
N VAL A 29 7.41 10.82 -15.43
CA VAL A 29 6.58 11.80 -16.18
C VAL A 29 5.22 12.12 -15.52
N ARG A 30 4.60 11.17 -14.81
CA ARG A 30 3.30 11.32 -14.14
C ARG A 30 3.37 11.20 -12.61
N GLY A 31 4.54 11.42 -12.00
CA GLY A 31 4.78 11.19 -10.57
C GLY A 31 3.86 12.01 -9.65
N GLU A 32 3.58 13.27 -10.01
CA GLU A 32 2.67 14.13 -9.24
C GLU A 32 1.22 13.64 -9.27
N GLU A 33 0.77 13.15 -10.42
CA GLU A 33 -0.59 12.62 -10.60
C GLU A 33 -0.80 11.39 -9.73
N TYR A 34 0.15 10.43 -9.76
CA TYR A 34 0.08 9.23 -8.93
C TYR A 34 0.19 9.55 -7.43
N GLN A 35 1.02 10.52 -7.04
CA GLN A 35 1.08 10.97 -5.64
C GLN A 35 -0.27 11.52 -5.17
N ARG A 36 -0.91 12.37 -5.97
CA ARG A 36 -2.25 12.90 -5.67
C ARG A 36 -3.28 11.79 -5.59
N GLU A 37 -3.25 10.83 -6.50
CA GLU A 37 -4.17 9.69 -6.50
C GLU A 37 -4.02 8.84 -5.22
N VAL A 38 -2.79 8.50 -4.84
CA VAL A 38 -2.50 7.74 -3.63
C VAL A 38 -2.94 8.50 -2.39
N PHE A 39 -2.66 9.80 -2.32
CA PHE A 39 -3.09 10.65 -1.22
C PHE A 39 -4.61 10.68 -1.08
N GLU A 40 -5.34 10.96 -2.16
CA GLU A 40 -6.81 11.02 -2.15
C GLU A 40 -7.43 9.67 -1.78
N ARG A 41 -6.90 8.56 -2.30
CA ARG A 41 -7.38 7.23 -1.96
C ARG A 41 -7.18 6.92 -0.48
N THR A 42 -6.01 7.26 0.06
CA THR A 42 -5.67 7.05 1.48
C THR A 42 -6.52 7.94 2.37
N ARG A 43 -6.70 9.22 2.01
CA ARG A 43 -7.58 10.15 2.73
C ARG A 43 -8.99 9.58 2.84
N ARG A 44 -9.59 9.15 1.72
CA ARG A 44 -10.95 8.58 1.70
C ARG A 44 -11.06 7.33 2.56
N LEU A 45 -10.06 6.44 2.50
CA LEU A 45 -10.02 5.23 3.32
C LEU A 45 -10.01 5.57 4.81
N LEU A 46 -9.13 6.47 5.23
CA LEU A 46 -9.00 6.88 6.64
C LEU A 46 -10.26 7.58 7.14
N PHE A 47 -10.86 8.48 6.35
CA PHE A 47 -12.11 9.14 6.72
C PHE A 47 -13.26 8.16 6.89
N ARG A 48 -13.42 7.21 5.96
CA ARG A 48 -14.46 6.16 6.07
C ARG A 48 -14.24 5.28 7.30
N ALA A 49 -12.99 4.90 7.57
CA ALA A 49 -12.67 4.10 8.75
C ALA A 49 -12.97 4.87 10.05
N ALA A 50 -12.62 6.15 10.12
CA ALA A 50 -12.94 7.00 11.26
C ALA A 50 -14.45 7.16 11.46
N GLN A 51 -15.20 7.35 10.37
CA GLN A 51 -16.66 7.43 10.42
C GLN A 51 -17.27 6.11 10.93
N ALA A 52 -16.85 4.97 10.39
CA ALA A 52 -17.32 3.66 10.83
C ALA A 52 -16.98 3.39 12.31
N TYR A 53 -15.81 3.83 12.76
CA TYR A 53 -15.43 3.75 14.17
C TYR A 53 -16.36 4.59 15.06
N MET A 54 -16.66 5.83 14.67
CA MET A 54 -17.56 6.70 15.42
C MET A 54 -19.00 6.16 15.45
N GLU A 55 -19.49 5.63 14.34
CA GLU A 55 -20.81 5.00 14.25
C GLU A 55 -20.88 3.72 15.10
N GLY A 56 -19.85 2.88 15.05
CA GLY A 56 -19.76 1.68 15.90
C GLY A 56 -19.63 2.01 17.39
N ALA A 57 -18.86 3.04 17.74
CA ALA A 57 -18.75 3.53 19.11
C ALA A 57 -20.07 4.14 19.61
N ALA A 58 -20.79 4.88 18.77
CA ALA A 58 -22.12 5.40 19.08
C ALA A 58 -23.15 4.28 19.27
N ALA A 59 -23.08 3.21 18.46
CA ALA A 59 -23.93 2.04 18.62
C ALA A 59 -23.64 1.30 19.93
N ALA A 60 -22.37 1.21 20.35
CA ALA A 60 -21.96 0.63 21.62
C ALA A 60 -22.31 1.51 22.85
N ALA A 61 -22.46 2.82 22.65
CA ALA A 61 -22.83 3.78 23.70
C ALA A 61 -24.36 3.92 23.91
N ARG A 62 -25.19 3.30 23.05
CA ARG A 62 -26.63 3.23 23.30
C ARG A 62 -26.87 2.30 24.49
N PRO A 63 -27.61 2.71 25.53
CA PRO A 63 -27.96 1.82 26.61
C PRO A 63 -28.74 0.64 26.02
N ALA A 64 -28.30 -0.58 26.35
CA ALA A 64 -29.04 -1.78 26.01
C ALA A 64 -30.40 -1.70 26.73
N GLU A 65 -31.48 -1.60 25.97
CA GLU A 65 -32.82 -1.92 26.47
C GLU A 65 -32.74 -3.33 27.08
N PRO A 66 -33.28 -3.55 28.30
CA PRO A 66 -33.14 -4.84 28.99
C PRO A 66 -34.02 -5.89 28.30
N GLY A 67 -33.46 -6.56 27.28
CA GLY A 67 -33.98 -7.80 26.74
C GLY A 67 -33.53 -8.99 27.61
N PRO A 68 -34.35 -10.06 27.74
CA PRO A 68 -34.10 -11.11 28.70
C PRO A 68 -32.83 -11.89 28.36
N ALA A 69 -32.13 -12.30 29.42
CA ALA A 69 -30.87 -13.03 29.40
C ALA A 69 -30.83 -14.14 28.34
N GLY A 70 -29.83 -14.06 27.47
CA GLY A 70 -29.53 -15.05 26.44
C GLY A 70 -28.07 -14.96 26.05
N GLU A 71 -27.31 -15.94 26.53
CA GLU A 71 -25.88 -16.18 26.36
C GLU A 71 -25.40 -16.03 24.90
N ALA A 72 -24.26 -15.37 24.69
CA ALA A 72 -23.08 -15.95 24.04
C ALA A 72 -22.05 -14.85 23.71
N GLN A 73 -20.89 -14.99 24.34
CA GLN A 73 -19.67 -14.25 24.03
C GLN A 73 -19.24 -14.56 22.59
N GLY A 74 -19.33 -13.57 21.71
CA GLY A 74 -18.76 -13.63 20.38
C GLY A 74 -17.40 -12.94 20.35
N GLU A 75 -16.37 -13.59 20.90
CA GLU A 75 -14.99 -13.19 20.64
C GLU A 75 -14.74 -13.26 19.14
N GLY A 76 -14.64 -12.10 18.48
CA GLY A 76 -14.23 -12.03 17.08
C GLY A 76 -12.90 -12.78 16.89
N PRO A 77 -12.66 -13.42 15.74
CA PRO A 77 -11.57 -14.36 15.59
C PRO A 77 -10.24 -13.65 15.87
N ARG A 78 -9.64 -13.96 17.02
CA ARG A 78 -8.32 -13.49 17.44
C ARG A 78 -7.31 -13.96 16.40
N TRP A 79 -6.85 -13.04 15.54
CA TRP A 79 -5.88 -13.35 14.46
C TRP A 79 -4.47 -13.55 15.02
N SER A 80 -4.31 -14.52 15.92
CA SER A 80 -3.00 -15.01 16.35
C SER A 80 -2.59 -16.14 15.43
N GLY A 81 -2.03 -15.83 14.28
CA GLY A 81 -1.53 -16.84 13.37
C GLY A 81 -0.79 -16.22 12.20
N GLN A 82 0.53 -16.30 12.25
CA GLN A 82 1.41 -15.94 11.13
C GLN A 82 0.93 -16.64 9.85
N LEU A 83 0.76 -15.88 8.77
CA LEU A 83 0.33 -16.40 7.47
C LEU A 83 1.56 -16.82 6.65
N LEU A 84 1.45 -17.95 5.94
CA LEU A 84 2.45 -18.48 5.03
C LEU A 84 1.96 -18.34 3.59
N ILE A 85 2.86 -18.00 2.66
CA ILE A 85 2.55 -18.01 1.23
C ILE A 85 2.74 -19.44 0.71
N GLY A 86 1.69 -20.05 0.17
CA GLY A 86 1.72 -21.36 -0.45
C GLY A 86 2.44 -21.34 -1.80
N HIS A 87 2.80 -22.52 -2.31
CA HIS A 87 3.40 -22.68 -3.64
C HIS A 87 2.46 -22.21 -4.77
N ASP A 88 1.16 -22.13 -4.49
CA ASP A 88 0.11 -21.59 -5.34
C ASP A 88 -0.04 -20.06 -5.22
N GLY A 89 0.80 -19.40 -4.42
CA GLY A 89 0.77 -17.96 -4.16
C GLY A 89 -0.32 -17.50 -3.20
N LYS A 90 -1.10 -18.42 -2.61
CA LYS A 90 -2.20 -18.08 -1.70
C LYS A 90 -1.73 -18.02 -0.25
N LEU A 91 -2.34 -17.14 0.54
CA LEU A 91 -2.08 -17.04 1.98
C LEU A 91 -2.76 -18.19 2.72
N ARG A 92 -1.99 -18.95 3.51
CA ARG A 92 -2.46 -20.08 4.31
C ARG A 92 -2.09 -19.86 5.77
N ARG A 93 -2.91 -20.37 6.70
CA ARG A 93 -2.59 -20.36 8.13
C ARG A 93 -1.48 -21.35 8.42
N ARG A 94 -0.49 -20.94 9.22
CA ARG A 94 0.48 -21.87 9.80
C ARG A 94 -0.27 -22.82 10.76
N PRO A 95 -0.13 -24.15 10.64
CA PRO A 95 -0.67 -25.07 11.63
C PRO A 95 -0.02 -24.76 12.99
N ALA A 96 -0.81 -24.77 14.06
CA ALA A 96 -0.26 -24.64 15.40
C ALA A 96 0.61 -25.86 15.68
N ASP A 97 1.89 -25.64 16.01
CA ASP A 97 2.77 -26.70 16.50
C ASP A 97 2.13 -27.30 17.76
N ARG A 98 1.93 -28.63 17.77
CA ARG A 98 1.44 -29.39 18.93
C ARG A 98 2.56 -29.61 19.93
#